data_AF-A0AAW0LJZ1-F1
#
_entry.id   AF-A0AAW0LJZ1-F1
#
_cell.length_a   1.000
_cell.length_b   1.000
_cell.length_c   1.000
_cell.angle_alpha   90.00
_cell.angle_beta   90.00
_cell.angle_gamma   90.00
#
_symmetry.space_group_name_H-M   'P 1'
#
loop_
_entity.id
_entity.type
_entity.pdbx_description
1 polymer ?
#
loop_
_entity_poly.entity_id
_entity_poly.type
_entity_poly.pdbx_seq_one_letter_code
_entity_poly.pdbx_strand_id
1 'polypeptide(L)' 'MKLLEKYANVWHHSRVRRYLTSEDWPGPESKGKPWYGLLMLLRKYPEHFVINTRSKGRVTLEFVSLVSLLS' A
#
# COMPACT_ATOMS: atom_id res chain seq x y z
N MET A 1 -7.56 -6.95 8.83
CA MET A 1 -7.00 -6.61 10.16
C MET A 1 -5.48 -6.84 10.26
N LYS A 2 -4.90 -7.96 9.81
CA LYS A 2 -3.46 -8.30 9.98
C LYS A 2 -2.43 -7.27 9.44
N LEU A 3 -2.74 -6.56 8.35
CA LEU A 3 -1.87 -5.48 7.83
C LEU A 3 -1.87 -4.25 8.74
N LEU A 4 -3.03 -3.90 9.29
CA LEU A 4 -3.22 -2.68 10.05
C LEU A 4 -2.39 -2.71 11.34
N GLU A 5 -2.41 -3.84 12.06
CA GLU A 5 -1.60 -4.07 13.25
C GLU A 5 -0.09 -4.00 12.96
N LYS A 6 0.35 -4.54 11.83
CA LYS A 6 1.78 -4.58 11.47
C LYS A 6 2.34 -3.22 11.07
N TYR A 7 1.51 -2.35 10.48
CA TYR A 7 1.97 -1.09 9.88
C TYR A 7 1.59 0.17 10.66
N ALA A 8 0.69 0.06 11.65
CA ALA A 8 0.33 1.16 12.56
C ALA A 8 1.53 1.74 13.33
N ASN A 9 2.60 0.96 13.51
CA ASN A 9 3.79 1.37 14.25
C ASN A 9 4.80 2.14 13.39
N VAL A 10 4.73 2.01 12.06
CA VAL A 10 5.61 2.73 11.11
C VAL A 10 4.93 4.00 10.62
N TRP A 11 3.61 3.98 10.50
CA TRP A 11 2.77 5.09 10.06
C TRP A 11 1.59 5.20 10.99
N HIS A 12 1.24 6.42 11.42
CA HIS A 12 0.10 6.63 12.33
C HIS A 12 -1.14 5.89 11.82
N HIS A 13 -1.76 5.07 12.68
CA HIS A 13 -2.83 4.13 12.34
C HIS A 13 -3.95 4.74 11.47
N SER A 14 -4.32 6.00 11.73
CA SER A 14 -5.31 6.73 10.93
C SER A 14 -4.90 6.97 9.48
N ARG A 15 -3.61 7.16 9.18
CA ARG A 15 -3.09 7.25 7.81
C ARG A 15 -3.19 5.91 7.10
N VAL A 16 -2.70 4.84 7.73
CA VAL A 16 -2.69 3.49 7.13
C VAL A 16 -4.12 3.02 6.86
N ARG A 17 -5.04 3.20 7.83
CA ARG A 17 -6.46 2.85 7.66
C ARG A 17 -7.05 3.55 6.45
N ARG A 18 -6.92 4.89 6.35
CA ARG A 18 -7.47 5.68 5.24
C ARG A 18 -7.05 5.18 3.86
N TYR A 19 -5.86 4.59 3.72
CA TYR A 19 -5.39 4.08 2.43
C TYR A 19 -5.62 2.57 2.23
N LEU A 20 -5.95 1.80 3.27
CA LEU A 20 -6.13 0.34 3.19
C LEU A 20 -7.58 -0.12 3.39
N THR A 21 -8.49 0.73 3.88
CA THR A 21 -9.93 0.44 3.91
C THR A 21 -10.63 1.00 2.67
N SER A 22 -11.37 0.13 1.97
CA SER A 22 -12.17 0.51 0.79
C SER A 22 -13.28 1.52 1.12
N GLU A 23 -13.73 1.55 2.38
CA GLU A 23 -14.81 2.43 2.88
C GLU A 23 -14.47 3.92 2.75
N ASP A 24 -13.18 4.27 2.79
CA ASP A 24 -12.71 5.66 2.70
C ASP A 24 -12.58 6.16 1.26
N TRP A 25 -12.83 5.30 0.25
CA TRP A 25 -12.73 5.64 -1.18
C TRP A 25 -14.00 5.28 -1.98
N PRO A 26 -15.17 5.85 -1.64
CA PRO A 26 -16.43 5.55 -2.32
C PRO A 26 -16.55 6.14 -3.74
N GLY A 27 -15.55 6.89 -4.21
CA GLY A 27 -15.58 7.58 -5.50
C GLY A 27 -15.47 6.64 -6.72
N PRO A 28 -15.99 7.06 -7.89
CA PRO A 28 -15.98 6.25 -9.11
C PRO A 28 -14.56 5.90 -9.60
N GLU A 29 -13.56 6.69 -9.20
CA GLU A 29 -12.14 6.45 -9.51
C GLU A 29 -11.62 5.16 -8.88
N SER A 30 -12.09 4.80 -7.68
CA SER A 30 -11.68 3.58 -7.02
C SER A 30 -12.20 2.35 -7.76
N LYS A 31 -13.33 2.47 -8.49
CA LYS A 31 -14.04 1.37 -9.15
C LYS A 31 -14.23 0.16 -8.22
N GLY A 32 -14.38 0.41 -6.91
CA GLY A 32 -14.48 -0.65 -5.89
C GLY A 32 -13.19 -1.44 -5.66
N LYS A 33 -12.04 -0.99 -6.18
CA LYS A 33 -10.75 -1.66 -6.01
C LYS A 33 -10.22 -1.37 -4.60
N PRO A 34 -10.11 -2.39 -3.72
CA PRO A 34 -9.67 -2.17 -2.33
C PRO A 34 -8.22 -1.70 -2.23
N TRP A 35 -7.41 -1.89 -3.27
CA TRP A 35 -6.02 -1.39 -3.36
C TRP A 35 -5.90 0.04 -3.92
N TYR A 36 -7.01 0.73 -4.23
CA TYR A 36 -6.95 2.11 -4.75
C TYR A 36 -6.28 3.07 -3.77
N GLY A 37 -6.63 2.98 -2.48
CA GLY A 37 -5.99 3.79 -1.45
C GLY A 37 -4.49 3.46 -1.31
N LEU A 38 -4.08 2.20 -1.45
CA LEU A 38 -2.66 1.82 -1.45
C LEU A 38 -1.90 2.48 -2.61
N LEU A 39 -2.51 2.52 -3.81
CA LEU A 39 -1.93 3.20 -4.97
C LEU A 39 -1.78 4.72 -4.73
N MET A 40 -2.77 5.35 -4.10
CA MET A 40 -2.70 6.76 -3.71
C MET A 40 -1.58 7.02 -2.70
N LEU A 41 -1.42 6.12 -1.73
CA LEU A 41 -0.36 6.21 -0.73
C LEU A 41 1.03 6.12 -1.37
N LEU A 42 1.22 5.16 -2.28
CA LEU A 42 2.45 5.00 -3.05
C LEU A 42 2.80 6.25 -3.86
N ARG A 43 1.80 6.82 -4.56
CA ARG A 43 1.99 8.03 -5.36
C ARG A 43 2.33 9.25 -4.50
N LYS A 44 1.79 9.32 -3.29
CA LYS A 44 1.98 10.48 -2.40
C LYS A 44 3.32 10.46 -1.66
N TYR A 45 3.86 9.29 -1.39
CA TYR A 45 5.05 9.10 -0.55
C TYR A 45 6.01 8.04 -1.13
N PRO A 46 6.40 8.15 -2.41
CA PRO A 46 7.14 7.09 -3.09
C PRO A 46 8.47 6.73 -2.39
N GLU A 47 9.13 7.69 -1.73
CA GLU A 47 10.37 7.53 -0.98
C GLU A 47 10.28 6.55 0.19
N HIS A 48 9.07 6.28 0.68
CA HIS A 48 8.83 5.36 1.78
C HIS A 48 8.53 3.92 1.31
N PHE A 49 8.60 3.66 0.01
CA PHE A 49 8.30 2.35 -0.56
C PHE A 49 9.43 1.84 -1.46
N VAL A 50 9.62 0.53 -1.44
CA VAL A 50 10.48 -0.20 -2.38
C VAL A 50 9.59 -1.09 -3.25
N ILE A 51 9.76 -0.98 -4.56
CA ILE A 51 9.12 -1.85 -5.54
C ILE A 51 10.12 -2.93 -5.94
N ASN A 52 9.73 -4.19 -5.81
CA ASN A 52 10.52 -5.34 -6.22
C ASN A 52 9.76 -6.09 -7.31
N THR A 53 10.34 -6.16 -8.50
CA THR A 53 9.79 -6.89 -9.63
C THR A 53 10.53 -8.20 -9.79
N ARG A 54 9.79 -9.31 -9.80
CA ARG A 54 10.33 -10.66 -10.00
C ARG A 54 9.73 -11.25 -11.27
N SER A 55 10.60 -11.73 -12.15
CA SER A 55 10.21 -12.38 -13.39
C SER A 55 10.54 -13.87 -13.34
N LYS A 56 9.58 -14.73 -13.68
CA LYS A 56 9.81 -16.17 -13.88
C LYS A 56 9.17 -16.60 -15.20
N GLY A 57 10.00 -16.80 -16.22
CA GLY A 57 9.53 -17.08 -17.58
C GLY A 57 8.70 -15.92 -18.12
N ARG A 58 7.45 -16.20 -18.52
CA ARG A 58 6.50 -15.19 -19.04
C ARG A 58 5.69 -14.48 -17.95
N VAL A 59 5.90 -14.81 -16.68
CA VAL A 59 5.14 -14.22 -15.57
C VAL A 59 6.00 -13.18 -14.86
N THR A 60 5.44 -11.99 -14.68
CA THR A 60 6.01 -10.92 -13.86
C THR A 60 5.15 -10.71 -12.63
N LEU A 61 5.80 -10.66 -11.46
CA LEU A 61 5.19 -10.34 -10.18
C LEU A 61 5.80 -9.05 -9.65
N GLU A 62 4.97 -8.12 -9.21
CA GLU A 62 5.40 -6.88 -8.59
C GLU A 62 5.00 -6.88 -7.13
N PHE A 63 5.97 -6.55 -6.27
CA PHE A 63 5.77 -6.47 -4.83
C PHE A 63 6.11 -5.06 -4.38
N VAL A 64 5.27 -4.51 -3.51
CA VAL A 64 5.50 -3.23 -2.86
C VAL A 64 5.76 -3.50 -1.39
N SER A 65 6.89 -3.02 -0.89
CA SER A 65 7.28 -3.11 0.52
C SER A 65 7.49 -1.70 1.08
N LEU A 66 7.17 -1.50 2.35
CA LEU A 66 7.55 -0.27 3.06
C LEU A 66 9.05 -0.29 3.34
N VAL A 67 9.70 0.86 3.21
CA VAL A 67 11.04 1.09 3.76
C VAL A 67 10.89 1.07 5.29
N SER A 68 11.42 0.03 5.92
CA SER A 68 11.64 0.06 7.37
C SER A 68 12.88 0.90 7.61
N LEU A 69 12.73 2.08 8.20
CA LEU A 69 13.86 2.91 8.66
C LEU A 69 14.55 2.33 9.91
N LEU A 70 14.10 1.19 10.41
CA LEU A 70 14.73 0.52 11.54
C LEU A 70 15.91 -0.32 11.02
N SER A 71 17.10 0.16 11.37
CA SER A 71 18.38 -0.57 11.36
C SER A 71 18.39 -1.65 12.43
#